data_AF-A0A183B789-F1
#
_entry.id   AF-A0A183B789-F1
#
_cell.length_a   1.000
_cell.length_b   1.000
_cell.length_c   1.000
_cell.angle_alpha   90.00
_cell.angle_beta   90.00
_cell.angle_gamma   90.00
#
_symmetry.space_group_name_H-M   'P 1'
#
loop_
_entity.id
_entity.type
_entity.pdbx_description
1 polymer ?
#
loop_
_entity_poly.entity_id
_entity_poly.type
_entity_poly.pdbx_seq_one_letter_code
_entity_poly.pdbx_strand_id
1 'polypeptide(L)'
;MGGTSTKIAFEVCVVSGDYTGDELGPGVNMVMFDSMGNQSPTITLANIFQNESDYTQAKFTIDFQPWSKLKVFRRLHHIEFWCTTETNPPPAWFLDRVIIRDRRFGMTAEWKYFFFPVHQWISPDHQYVVHDCESWLPIQDPFPDLRDAEISTRLQFFTFFQRAKGLPVEWNIEPLVMEVIERYGLAPEYTSEEPWSSLDELGSFYKKYNVTEPMSLQFWMMNDICFGAQRIRGCNPFMIRLCQQLPER
;
A
#
# COMPACT_ATOMS: atom_id res chain seq x y z
N MET A 1 -11.81 41.29 24.76
CA MET A 1 -10.61 40.74 24.11
C MET A 1 -11.08 39.93 22.91
N GLY A 2 -11.05 40.54 21.72
CA GLY A 2 -11.50 39.89 20.49
C GLY A 2 -10.37 39.02 19.94
N GLY A 3 -10.53 37.70 19.98
CA GLY A 3 -9.62 36.79 19.32
C GLY A 3 -9.61 37.06 17.83
N THR A 4 -8.45 37.34 17.27
CA THR A 4 -8.20 37.34 15.83
C THR A 4 -8.56 35.96 15.30
N SER A 5 -9.75 35.82 14.73
CA SER A 5 -10.11 34.65 13.93
C SER A 5 -9.19 34.64 12.70
N THR A 6 -8.15 33.81 12.75
CA THR A 6 -7.24 33.64 11.62
C THR A 6 -8.01 32.93 10.51
N LYS A 7 -8.12 33.58 9.36
CA LYS A 7 -8.75 32.99 8.18
C LYS A 7 -7.86 31.84 7.72
N ILE A 8 -8.40 30.64 7.57
CA ILE A 8 -7.65 29.48 7.04
C ILE A 8 -7.49 29.64 5.52
N ALA A 9 -6.26 29.46 5.01
CA ALA A 9 -5.97 29.44 3.58
C ALA A 9 -6.05 28.02 3.01
N PHE A 10 -5.45 27.04 3.67
CA PHE A 10 -5.43 25.65 3.21
C PHE A 10 -5.74 24.68 4.34
N GLU A 11 -6.31 23.55 3.99
CA GLU A 11 -6.52 22.41 4.87
C GLU A 11 -5.84 21.20 4.22
N VAL A 12 -4.86 20.63 4.91
CA VAL A 12 -4.03 19.52 4.45
C VAL A 12 -4.49 18.27 5.18
N CYS A 13 -4.78 17.21 4.44
CA CYS A 13 -5.17 15.92 4.98
C CYS A 13 -4.18 14.87 4.50
N VAL A 14 -3.49 14.24 5.44
CA VAL A 14 -2.56 13.15 5.21
C VAL A 14 -3.30 11.84 5.44
N VAL A 15 -3.23 10.91 4.50
CA VAL A 15 -3.82 9.57 4.64
C VAL A 15 -2.70 8.55 4.59
N SER A 16 -2.62 7.73 5.62
CA SER A 16 -1.54 6.78 5.86
C SER A 16 -2.07 5.35 5.95
N GLY A 17 -1.21 4.40 5.62
CA GLY A 17 -1.35 2.99 5.98
C GLY A 17 -0.16 2.53 6.82
N ASP A 18 -0.35 1.44 7.57
CA ASP A 18 0.71 0.61 8.15
C ASP A 18 1.84 1.37 8.87
N TYR A 19 1.50 2.43 9.60
CA TYR A 19 2.46 3.16 10.42
C TYR A 19 2.79 2.39 11.71
N THR A 20 4.09 2.23 11.99
CA THR A 20 4.59 1.40 13.11
C THR A 20 5.48 2.16 14.10
N GLY A 21 5.54 3.49 13.99
CA GLY A 21 6.35 4.33 14.87
C GLY A 21 5.65 4.72 16.18
N ASP A 22 6.12 5.80 16.80
CA ASP A 22 5.53 6.32 18.03
C ASP A 22 4.15 6.95 17.83
N GLU A 23 3.40 7.12 18.92
CA GLU A 23 2.04 7.68 18.91
C GLU A 23 1.96 9.13 18.40
N LEU A 24 3.10 9.85 18.34
CA LEU A 24 3.15 11.22 17.86
C LEU A 24 3.20 11.28 16.33
N GLY A 25 3.70 10.24 15.68
CA GLY A 25 3.83 10.21 14.23
C GLY A 25 5.12 10.87 13.74
N PRO A 26 5.45 10.71 12.45
CA PRO A 26 6.64 11.30 11.87
C PRO A 26 6.49 12.83 11.78
N GLY A 27 7.63 13.53 11.89
CA GLY A 27 7.77 14.92 11.53
C GLY A 27 8.08 15.04 10.04
N VAL A 28 7.43 15.98 9.37
CA VAL A 28 7.57 16.19 7.92
C VAL A 28 7.69 17.67 7.63
N ASN A 29 8.57 18.01 6.70
CA ASN A 29 8.56 19.32 6.05
C ASN A 29 7.92 19.20 4.68
N MET A 30 7.12 20.20 4.31
CA MET A 30 6.45 20.27 3.03
C MET A 30 6.57 21.68 2.43
N VAL A 31 6.75 21.75 1.12
CA VAL A 31 6.69 22.97 0.32
C VAL A 31 5.61 22.79 -0.74
N MET A 32 4.74 23.78 -0.90
CA MET A 32 3.72 23.81 -1.94
C MET A 32 4.19 24.66 -3.11
N PHE A 33 3.92 24.21 -4.33
CA PHE A 33 4.25 24.94 -5.55
C PHE A 33 2.99 25.19 -6.39
N ASP A 34 2.87 26.41 -6.91
CA ASP A 34 1.79 26.76 -7.82
C ASP A 34 2.13 26.48 -9.29
N SER A 35 1.13 26.59 -10.17
CA SER A 35 1.25 26.39 -11.62
C SER A 35 2.24 27.32 -12.35
N MET A 36 2.74 28.36 -11.67
CA MET A 36 3.72 29.31 -12.21
C MET A 36 5.11 29.12 -11.60
N GLY A 37 5.29 28.13 -10.72
CA GLY A 37 6.55 27.88 -10.01
C GLY A 37 6.77 28.74 -8.76
N ASN A 38 5.76 29.49 -8.28
CA ASN A 38 5.87 30.17 -6.99
C ASN A 38 5.71 29.14 -5.87
N GLN A 39 6.50 29.29 -4.81
CA GLN A 39 6.53 28.36 -3.68
C GLN A 39 6.00 28.97 -2.38
N SER A 40 5.45 28.12 -1.51
CA SER A 40 5.23 28.47 -0.10
C SER A 40 6.56 28.51 0.65
N PRO A 41 6.61 29.13 1.85
CA PRO A 41 7.62 28.77 2.84
C PRO A 41 7.55 27.29 3.18
N THR A 42 8.62 26.75 3.77
CA THR A 42 8.61 25.41 4.36
C THR A 42 7.57 25.34 5.47
N ILE A 43 6.64 24.40 5.35
CA ILE A 43 5.59 24.11 6.32
C ILE A 43 6.04 22.87 7.09
N THR A 44 6.30 23.04 8.38
CA THR A 44 6.67 21.94 9.26
C THR A 44 5.41 21.35 9.88
N LEU A 45 5.17 20.07 9.59
CA LEU A 45 4.17 19.22 10.21
C LEU A 45 4.89 18.33 11.23
N ALA A 46 5.14 18.87 12.42
CA ALA A 46 5.71 18.09 13.51
C ALA A 46 4.65 17.14 14.07
N ASN A 47 5.02 15.89 14.31
CA ASN A 47 4.18 14.89 14.97
C ASN A 47 2.81 14.73 14.29
N ILE A 48 2.80 14.21 13.07
CA ILE A 48 1.61 14.17 12.22
C ILE A 48 0.40 13.54 12.92
N PHE A 49 0.62 12.57 13.81
CA PHE A 49 -0.46 11.80 14.44
C PHE A 49 -0.73 12.16 15.90
N GLN A 50 -0.14 13.24 16.43
CA GLN A 50 -0.28 13.63 17.84
C GLN A 50 -1.73 13.67 18.34
N ASN A 51 -2.70 13.98 17.47
CA ASN A 51 -4.12 14.09 17.82
C ASN A 51 -5.00 12.99 17.19
N GLU A 52 -4.39 11.95 16.60
CA GLU A 52 -5.09 10.91 15.84
C GLU A 52 -4.95 9.56 16.55
N SER A 53 -6.08 8.87 16.75
CA SER A 53 -6.10 7.63 17.54
C SER A 53 -5.76 6.36 16.75
N ASP A 54 -5.92 6.40 15.43
CA ASP A 54 -5.79 5.22 14.57
C ASP A 54 -4.64 5.33 13.55
N TYR A 55 -3.93 6.46 13.52
CA TYR A 55 -2.79 6.72 12.64
C TYR A 55 -3.10 6.58 11.14
N THR A 56 -4.38 6.59 10.75
CA THR A 56 -4.80 6.39 9.35
C THR A 56 -5.00 7.71 8.61
N GLN A 57 -5.37 8.76 9.32
CA GLN A 57 -5.64 10.08 8.74
C GLN A 57 -5.26 11.17 9.73
N ALA A 58 -4.63 12.24 9.24
CA ALA A 58 -4.36 13.45 10.02
C ALA A 58 -4.77 14.71 9.24
N LYS A 59 -5.22 15.74 9.95
CA LYS A 59 -5.66 17.02 9.34
C LYS A 59 -4.95 18.22 9.95
N PHE A 60 -4.49 19.12 9.09
CA PHE A 60 -3.79 20.35 9.45
C PHE A 60 -4.40 21.54 8.74
N THR A 61 -4.38 22.69 9.40
CA THR A 61 -4.82 23.96 8.80
C THR A 61 -3.65 24.91 8.66
N ILE A 62 -3.55 25.54 7.50
CA ILE A 62 -2.56 26.57 7.22
C ILE A 62 -3.30 27.90 7.15
N ASP A 63 -2.93 28.80 8.04
CA ASP A 63 -3.52 30.13 8.12
C ASP A 63 -3.19 30.98 6.90
N PHE A 64 -4.05 31.95 6.64
CA PHE A 64 -3.88 32.91 5.57
C PHE A 64 -2.71 33.85 5.86
N GLN A 65 -1.71 33.81 4.98
CA GLN A 65 -0.46 34.56 5.08
C GLN A 65 -0.22 35.40 3.81
N PRO A 66 0.73 36.35 3.82
CA PRO A 66 1.04 37.16 2.64
C PRO A 66 1.41 36.34 1.41
N TRP A 67 2.17 35.25 1.59
CA TRP A 67 2.56 34.33 0.51
C TRP A 67 1.35 33.60 -0.08
N SER A 68 0.34 33.26 0.74
CA SER A 68 -0.82 32.49 0.33
C SER A 68 -1.87 33.34 -0.39
N LYS A 69 -1.65 34.64 -0.63
CA LYS A 69 -2.60 35.47 -1.38
C LYS A 69 -2.73 34.98 -2.82
N LEU A 70 -3.95 34.93 -3.36
CA LEU A 70 -4.21 34.44 -4.74
C LEU A 70 -3.42 35.15 -5.85
N LYS A 71 -3.04 36.42 -5.63
CA LYS A 71 -2.20 37.17 -6.58
C LYS A 71 -0.73 36.75 -6.56
N VAL A 72 -0.29 36.14 -5.46
CA VAL A 72 1.10 35.72 -5.20
C VAL A 72 1.26 34.23 -5.45
N PHE A 73 0.42 33.42 -4.81
CA PHE A 73 0.38 31.97 -4.98
C PHE A 73 -0.92 31.58 -5.66
N ARG A 74 -0.84 31.12 -6.91
CA ARG A 74 -2.00 30.82 -7.76
C ARG A 74 -2.58 29.44 -7.45
N ARG A 75 -2.92 28.68 -8.49
CA ARG A 75 -3.44 27.32 -8.38
C ARG A 75 -2.30 26.39 -7.95
N LEU A 76 -2.52 25.66 -6.86
CA LEU A 76 -1.61 24.60 -6.42
C LEU A 76 -1.39 23.58 -7.54
N HIS A 77 -0.15 23.12 -7.72
CA HIS A 77 0.25 22.22 -8.79
C HIS A 77 0.87 20.93 -8.24
N HIS A 78 1.87 21.08 -7.38
CA HIS A 78 2.59 19.97 -6.78
C HIS A 78 3.04 20.33 -5.37
N ILE A 79 3.40 19.28 -4.63
CA ILE A 79 4.02 19.39 -3.32
C ILE A 79 5.37 18.68 -3.35
N GLU A 80 6.27 19.21 -2.55
CA GLU A 80 7.54 18.59 -2.22
C GLU A 80 7.55 18.34 -0.71
N PHE A 81 8.00 17.17 -0.27
CA PHE A 81 8.12 16.90 1.16
C PHE A 81 9.27 15.94 1.48
N TRP A 82 9.72 15.98 2.72
CA TRP A 82 10.72 15.07 3.27
C TRP A 82 10.47 14.85 4.76
N CYS A 83 10.79 13.64 5.23
CA CYS A 83 10.66 13.29 6.64
C CYS A 83 11.83 13.89 7.43
N THR A 84 11.55 14.41 8.62
CA THR A 84 12.54 15.02 9.53
C THR A 84 12.74 14.20 10.80
N THR A 85 11.99 13.11 10.98
CA THR A 85 12.16 12.21 12.12
C THR A 85 13.43 11.40 11.95
N GLU A 86 14.41 11.63 12.79
CA GLU A 86 15.67 10.89 12.84
C GLU A 86 15.58 9.81 13.94
N THR A 87 14.99 8.66 13.61
CA THR A 87 15.07 7.45 14.45
C THR A 87 15.86 6.36 13.75
N ASN A 88 16.53 5.50 14.51
CA ASN A 88 17.30 4.38 13.96
C ASN A 88 16.92 3.06 14.66
N PRO A 89 16.26 2.12 13.98
CA PRO A 89 15.78 2.20 12.59
C PRO A 89 14.64 3.22 12.40
N PRO A 90 14.42 3.75 11.18
CA PRO A 90 13.25 4.57 10.89
C PRO A 90 11.95 3.74 11.03
N PRO A 91 10.86 4.32 11.55
CA PRO A 91 9.58 3.63 11.60
C PRO A 91 9.10 3.32 10.18
N ALA A 92 8.45 2.18 10.01
CA ALA A 92 7.76 1.91 8.76
C ALA A 92 6.56 2.85 8.66
N TRP A 93 6.49 3.63 7.58
CA TRP A 93 5.41 4.56 7.32
C TRP A 93 4.99 4.48 5.85
N PHE A 94 3.82 3.94 5.58
CA PHE A 94 3.25 3.94 4.22
C PHE A 94 2.34 5.16 4.06
N LEU A 95 2.75 6.12 3.23
CA LEU A 95 1.93 7.27 2.89
C LEU A 95 1.09 6.94 1.66
N ASP A 96 -0.22 6.92 1.83
CA ASP A 96 -1.15 6.61 0.74
C ASP A 96 -1.36 7.83 -0.16
N ARG A 97 -1.80 8.94 0.42
CA ARG A 97 -2.06 10.18 -0.33
C ARG A 97 -2.09 11.41 0.57
N VAL A 98 -1.84 12.58 -0.02
CA VAL A 98 -2.08 13.88 0.60
C VAL A 98 -3.20 14.59 -0.16
N ILE A 99 -4.16 15.16 0.57
CA ILE A 99 -5.28 15.91 0.00
C ILE A 99 -5.17 17.34 0.52
N ILE A 100 -5.08 18.32 -0.38
CA ILE A 100 -5.05 19.73 0.00
C ILE A 100 -6.29 20.43 -0.51
N ARG A 101 -6.99 21.09 0.41
CA ARG A 101 -8.18 21.87 0.13
C ARG A 101 -7.83 23.35 0.21
N ASP A 102 -8.04 24.05 -0.90
CA ASP A 102 -7.85 25.50 -0.97
C ASP A 102 -9.10 26.25 -0.50
N ARG A 103 -8.99 26.91 0.66
CA ARG A 103 -10.08 27.64 1.32
C ARG A 103 -10.09 29.13 1.00
N ARG A 104 -9.15 29.62 0.19
CA ARG A 104 -8.96 31.05 -0.08
C ARG A 104 -10.10 31.65 -0.91
N PHE A 105 -10.76 30.85 -1.73
CA PHE A 105 -11.78 31.29 -2.69
C PHE A 105 -13.17 31.60 -2.08
N GLY A 106 -13.44 31.25 -0.81
CA GLY A 106 -14.62 31.72 -0.07
C GLY A 106 -15.98 31.14 -0.52
N MET A 107 -17.00 31.35 0.34
CA MET A 107 -18.30 30.65 0.44
C MET A 107 -19.23 30.64 -0.79
N THR A 108 -18.84 31.18 -1.94
CA THR A 108 -19.64 31.23 -3.17
C THR A 108 -19.11 30.35 -4.29
N ALA A 109 -18.03 29.60 -4.06
CA ALA A 109 -17.37 28.76 -5.06
C ALA A 109 -17.09 27.37 -4.52
N GLU A 110 -17.23 26.36 -5.38
CA GLU A 110 -16.88 24.97 -5.10
C GLU A 110 -15.48 24.89 -4.47
N TRP A 111 -15.37 24.11 -3.40
CA TRP A 111 -14.10 23.81 -2.77
C TRP A 111 -13.16 23.18 -3.80
N LYS A 112 -11.97 23.75 -3.98
CA LYS A 112 -10.94 23.16 -4.82
C LYS A 112 -10.11 22.19 -4.00
N TYR A 113 -10.22 20.92 -4.34
CA TYR A 113 -9.40 19.85 -3.82
C TYR A 113 -8.30 19.52 -4.81
N PHE A 114 -7.13 19.25 -4.27
CA PHE A 114 -5.96 18.75 -4.97
C PHE A 114 -5.57 17.43 -4.33
N PHE A 115 -5.30 16.42 -5.14
CA PHE A 115 -5.07 15.04 -4.73
C PHE A 115 -3.67 14.61 -5.14
N PHE A 116 -2.82 14.35 -4.16
CA PHE A 116 -1.43 13.95 -4.35
C PHE A 116 -1.30 12.46 -3.97
N PRO A 117 -1.51 11.52 -4.91
CA PRO A 117 -1.31 10.10 -4.67
C PRO A 117 0.18 9.82 -4.46
N VAL A 118 0.53 9.19 -3.33
CA VAL A 118 1.92 8.88 -2.98
C VAL A 118 2.16 7.38 -3.12
N HIS A 119 1.38 6.57 -2.40
CA HIS A 119 1.43 5.10 -2.39
C HIS A 119 2.84 4.52 -2.18
N GLN A 120 3.60 5.07 -1.23
CA GLN A 120 4.99 4.67 -0.98
C GLN A 120 5.33 4.61 0.50
N TRP A 121 6.30 3.75 0.82
CA TRP A 121 6.99 3.76 2.10
C TRP A 121 7.93 4.97 2.16
N ILE A 122 7.72 5.83 3.15
CA ILE A 122 8.48 7.07 3.31
C ILE A 122 9.76 6.80 4.09
N SER A 123 10.89 7.24 3.54
CA SER A 123 12.21 7.12 4.14
C SER A 123 12.76 8.50 4.54
N PRO A 124 13.52 8.60 5.65
CA PRO A 124 14.04 9.87 6.16
C PRO A 124 15.14 10.48 5.30
N ASP A 125 15.78 9.69 4.44
CA ASP A 125 16.88 10.08 3.56
C ASP A 125 16.42 10.48 2.15
N HIS A 126 15.11 10.62 1.92
CA HIS A 126 14.55 10.88 0.59
C HIS A 126 13.63 12.11 0.56
N GLN A 127 13.68 12.80 -0.57
CA GLN A 127 12.81 13.92 -0.90
C GLN A 127 11.81 13.49 -1.97
N TYR A 128 10.53 13.75 -1.72
CA TYR A 128 9.43 13.33 -2.57
C TYR A 128 8.80 14.53 -3.26
N VAL A 129 8.54 14.40 -4.57
CA VAL A 129 7.79 15.38 -5.36
C VAL A 129 6.55 14.70 -5.92
N VAL A 130 5.38 15.24 -5.61
CA VAL A 130 4.09 14.62 -5.94
C VAL A 130 3.15 15.64 -6.54
N HIS A 131 2.47 15.26 -7.62
CA HIS A 131 1.61 16.12 -8.42
C HIS A 131 0.13 15.79 -8.25
N ASP A 132 -0.74 16.75 -8.62
CA ASP A 132 -2.20 16.64 -8.50
C ASP A 132 -2.79 15.64 -9.53
N CYS A 133 -2.72 14.34 -9.24
CA CYS A 133 -3.21 13.24 -10.10
C CYS A 133 -2.69 13.30 -11.56
N GLU A 134 -1.51 13.87 -11.76
CA GLU A 134 -0.85 13.92 -13.06
C GLU A 134 0.08 12.72 -13.28
N SER A 135 0.30 12.37 -14.54
CA SER A 135 1.16 11.24 -14.91
C SER A 135 1.98 11.59 -16.15
N TRP A 136 3.21 11.09 -16.20
CA TRP A 136 4.15 11.34 -17.29
C TRP A 136 4.78 10.06 -17.80
N LEU A 137 4.96 10.01 -19.11
CA LEU A 137 5.93 9.11 -19.73
C LEU A 137 7.36 9.52 -19.31
N PRO A 138 8.33 8.58 -19.27
CA PRO A 138 9.73 8.86 -18.95
C PRO A 138 10.32 10.07 -19.70
N ILE A 139 10.04 10.18 -21.00
CA ILE A 139 10.58 11.27 -21.84
C ILE A 139 9.98 12.65 -21.54
N GLN A 140 8.89 12.72 -20.78
CA GLN A 140 8.17 13.96 -20.45
C GLN A 140 8.20 14.25 -18.95
N ASP A 141 8.97 13.49 -18.17
CA ASP A 141 9.05 13.67 -16.72
C ASP A 141 9.62 15.04 -16.38
N PRO A 142 8.96 15.85 -15.53
CA PRO A 142 9.54 17.08 -15.01
C PRO A 142 10.75 16.84 -14.09
N PHE A 143 10.88 15.65 -13.48
CA PHE A 143 11.92 15.29 -12.52
C PHE A 143 12.56 13.91 -12.84
N PRO A 144 13.29 13.79 -13.96
CA PRO A 144 13.86 12.52 -14.40
C PRO A 144 14.84 11.91 -13.38
N ASP A 145 15.63 12.73 -12.68
CA ASP A 145 16.58 12.26 -11.68
C ASP A 145 15.90 11.58 -10.47
N LEU A 146 14.73 12.08 -10.05
CA LEU A 146 13.95 11.48 -8.96
C LEU A 146 13.36 10.14 -9.39
N ARG A 147 12.85 10.05 -10.63
CA ARG A 147 12.36 8.80 -11.22
C ARG A 147 13.49 7.77 -11.31
N ASP A 148 14.67 8.17 -11.76
CA ASP A 148 15.83 7.26 -11.87
C ASP A 148 16.28 6.76 -10.50
N ALA A 149 16.28 7.61 -9.47
CA ALA A 149 16.55 7.21 -8.10
C ALA A 149 15.48 6.23 -7.57
N GLU A 150 14.20 6.51 -7.78
CA GLU A 150 13.08 5.65 -7.38
C GLU A 150 13.16 4.27 -8.04
N ILE A 151 13.40 4.21 -9.35
CA ILE A 151 13.56 2.96 -10.09
C ILE A 151 14.79 2.19 -9.60
N SER A 152 15.92 2.88 -9.40
CA SER A 152 17.16 2.25 -8.91
C SER A 152 16.95 1.60 -7.54
N THR A 153 16.27 2.28 -6.62
CA THR A 153 15.90 1.75 -5.31
C THR A 153 14.98 0.54 -5.45
N ARG A 154 13.93 0.62 -6.27
CA ARG A 154 13.00 -0.52 -6.49
C ARG A 154 13.72 -1.75 -7.06
N LEU A 155 14.66 -1.57 -7.99
CA LEU A 155 15.42 -2.68 -8.56
C LEU A 155 16.30 -3.40 -7.53
N GLN A 156 16.69 -2.74 -6.44
CA GLN A 156 17.42 -3.39 -5.34
C GLN A 156 16.50 -4.32 -4.52
N PHE A 157 15.21 -3.97 -4.39
CA PHE A 157 14.24 -4.79 -3.66
C PHE A 157 13.63 -5.90 -4.52
N PHE A 158 13.33 -5.61 -5.78
CA PHE A 158 12.69 -6.55 -6.72
C PHE A 158 13.74 -7.31 -7.53
N THR A 159 14.49 -8.18 -6.85
CA THR A 159 15.43 -9.08 -7.51
C THR A 159 14.72 -10.31 -8.06
N PHE A 160 15.01 -10.65 -9.32
CA PHE A 160 14.48 -11.84 -9.97
C PHE A 160 15.27 -13.08 -9.53
N PHE A 161 14.54 -14.12 -9.18
CA PHE A 161 15.07 -15.44 -8.89
C PHE A 161 14.45 -16.48 -9.83
N GLN A 162 15.24 -17.43 -10.32
CA GLN A 162 14.71 -18.55 -11.09
C GLN A 162 14.98 -19.84 -10.32
N ARG A 163 13.92 -20.43 -9.75
CA ARG A 163 14.03 -21.64 -8.91
C ARG A 163 14.67 -22.82 -9.62
N ALA A 164 14.34 -23.02 -10.90
CA ALA A 164 14.92 -24.06 -11.72
C ALA A 164 14.94 -23.65 -13.19
N LYS A 165 15.89 -24.22 -13.94
CA LYS A 165 16.04 -23.96 -15.37
C LYS A 165 14.74 -24.29 -16.12
N GLY A 166 14.24 -23.31 -16.88
CA GLY A 166 13.03 -23.46 -17.71
C GLY A 166 11.73 -23.03 -17.03
N LEU A 167 11.76 -22.68 -15.74
CA LEU A 167 10.62 -22.06 -15.05
C LEU A 167 10.62 -20.54 -15.26
N PRO A 168 9.46 -19.86 -15.14
CA PRO A 168 9.42 -18.40 -15.07
C PRO A 168 10.31 -17.87 -13.93
N VAL A 169 10.84 -16.66 -14.12
CA VAL A 169 11.45 -15.92 -13.01
C VAL A 169 10.36 -15.53 -12.02
N GLU A 170 10.68 -15.58 -10.73
CA GLU A 170 9.79 -15.30 -9.63
C GLU A 170 10.51 -14.47 -8.57
N TRP A 171 9.72 -13.91 -7.66
CA TRP A 171 10.25 -13.32 -6.43
C TRP A 171 10.45 -14.42 -5.40
N ASN A 172 11.53 -14.35 -4.62
CA ASN A 172 11.76 -15.31 -3.55
C ASN A 172 10.81 -15.06 -2.38
N ILE A 173 9.65 -15.73 -2.41
CA ILE A 173 8.61 -15.65 -1.38
C ILE A 173 8.81 -16.65 -0.23
N GLU A 174 9.81 -17.53 -0.29
CA GLU A 174 10.02 -18.58 0.70
C GLU A 174 10.18 -18.04 2.14
N PRO A 175 10.93 -16.96 2.41
CA PRO A 175 11.02 -16.40 3.76
C PRO A 175 9.66 -15.93 4.30
N LEU A 176 8.84 -15.33 3.44
CA LEU A 176 7.51 -14.86 3.81
C LEU A 176 6.57 -16.03 4.11
N VAL A 177 6.65 -17.12 3.35
CA VAL A 177 5.88 -18.33 3.61
C VAL A 177 6.23 -18.90 4.98
N MET A 178 7.52 -18.99 5.32
CA MET A 178 7.96 -19.49 6.62
C MET A 178 7.50 -18.57 7.77
N GLU A 179 7.57 -17.25 7.58
CA GLU A 179 7.07 -16.28 8.54
C GLU A 179 5.56 -16.45 8.80
N VAL A 180 4.76 -16.65 7.74
CA VAL A 180 3.32 -16.90 7.86
C VAL A 180 3.06 -18.20 8.61
N ILE A 181 3.77 -19.28 8.26
CA ILE A 181 3.63 -20.58 8.94
C ILE A 181 3.90 -20.44 10.44
N GLU A 182 4.97 -19.75 10.82
CA GLU A 182 5.31 -19.49 12.22
C GLU A 182 4.25 -18.62 12.91
N ARG A 183 3.85 -17.52 12.28
CA ARG A 183 2.85 -16.58 12.82
C ARG A 183 1.51 -17.25 13.13
N TYR A 184 1.09 -18.21 12.32
CA TYR A 184 -0.16 -18.94 12.51
C TYR A 184 0.00 -20.26 13.29
N GLY A 185 1.20 -20.56 13.80
CA GLY A 185 1.46 -21.75 14.60
C GLY A 185 1.28 -23.05 13.82
N LEU A 186 1.49 -23.03 12.50
CA LEU A 186 1.38 -24.17 11.60
C LEU A 186 2.70 -24.94 11.48
N ALA A 187 3.78 -24.43 12.08
CA ALA A 187 5.11 -25.03 11.97
C ALA A 187 5.16 -26.50 12.41
N PRO A 188 4.56 -26.92 13.54
CA PRO A 188 4.61 -28.32 13.98
C PRO A 188 3.98 -29.29 12.97
N GLU A 189 2.91 -28.87 12.30
CA GLU A 189 2.21 -29.69 11.31
C GLU A 189 2.88 -29.63 9.94
N TYR A 190 3.44 -28.48 9.58
CA TYR A 190 4.14 -28.27 8.31
C TYR A 190 5.45 -29.07 8.24
N THR A 191 6.15 -29.23 9.37
CA THR A 191 7.42 -29.97 9.44
C THR A 191 7.26 -31.41 9.90
N SER A 192 6.05 -31.86 10.22
CA SER A 192 5.80 -33.22 10.67
C SER A 192 6.07 -34.23 9.56
N GLU A 193 6.91 -35.23 9.85
CA GLU A 193 7.11 -36.41 9.01
C GLU A 193 6.25 -37.60 9.48
N GLU A 194 5.41 -37.41 10.51
CA GLU A 194 4.56 -38.47 11.04
C GLU A 194 3.44 -38.80 10.05
N PRO A 195 3.23 -40.08 9.71
CA PRO A 195 2.12 -40.47 8.85
C PRO A 195 0.79 -40.31 9.59
N TRP A 196 -0.24 -39.88 8.86
CA TRP A 196 -1.62 -39.91 9.33
C TRP A 196 -2.00 -41.35 9.70
N SER A 197 -2.61 -41.53 10.87
CA SER A 197 -3.04 -42.85 11.33
C SER A 197 -4.33 -43.30 10.61
N SER A 198 -5.14 -42.35 10.15
CA SER A 198 -6.37 -42.60 9.40
C SER A 198 -6.83 -41.38 8.60
N LEU A 199 -7.80 -41.59 7.71
CA LEU A 199 -8.45 -40.51 6.95
C LEU A 199 -9.38 -39.65 7.81
N ASP A 200 -9.84 -40.15 8.96
CA ASP A 200 -10.69 -39.40 9.89
C ASP A 200 -9.91 -38.28 10.61
N GLU A 201 -8.59 -38.43 10.74
CA GLU A 201 -7.71 -37.39 11.29
C GLU A 201 -7.65 -36.14 10.40
N LEU A 202 -7.79 -36.30 9.07
CA LEU A 202 -7.85 -35.17 8.14
C LEU A 202 -9.05 -34.25 8.44
N GLY A 203 -10.21 -34.81 8.78
CA GLY A 203 -11.38 -34.03 9.18
C GLY A 203 -11.16 -33.26 10.49
N SER A 204 -10.40 -33.84 11.41
CA SER A 204 -10.06 -33.21 12.70
C SER A 204 -9.10 -32.03 12.52
N PHE A 205 -8.26 -32.05 11.49
CA PHE A 205 -7.35 -30.96 11.15
C PHE A 205 -8.09 -29.66 10.80
N TYR A 206 -9.14 -29.73 9.98
CA TYR A 206 -9.96 -28.55 9.64
C TYR A 206 -10.57 -27.92 10.90
N LYS A 207 -11.06 -28.75 11.83
CA LYS A 207 -11.63 -28.29 13.10
C LYS A 207 -10.59 -27.62 14.00
N LYS A 208 -9.38 -28.17 14.07
CA LYS A 208 -8.27 -27.63 14.88
C LYS A 208 -7.95 -26.17 14.54
N TYR A 209 -8.00 -25.81 13.25
CA TYR A 209 -7.71 -24.45 12.77
C TYR A 209 -8.95 -23.63 12.45
N ASN A 210 -10.13 -24.07 12.88
CA ASN A 210 -11.41 -23.41 12.60
C ASN A 210 -11.66 -23.15 11.10
N VAL A 211 -11.16 -24.05 10.25
CA VAL A 211 -11.38 -24.03 8.80
C VAL A 211 -12.65 -24.81 8.51
N THR A 212 -13.49 -24.30 7.61
CA THR A 212 -14.69 -25.01 7.17
C THR A 212 -14.33 -26.33 6.52
N GLU A 213 -14.89 -27.42 7.05
CA GLU A 213 -14.69 -28.75 6.51
C GLU A 213 -15.21 -28.83 5.06
N PRO A 214 -14.38 -29.28 4.09
CA PRO A 214 -14.82 -29.37 2.72
C PRO A 214 -15.85 -30.49 2.55
N MET A 215 -16.91 -30.19 1.80
CA MET A 215 -17.99 -31.14 1.49
C MET A 215 -17.47 -32.44 0.86
N SER A 216 -16.31 -32.41 0.19
CA SER A 216 -15.66 -33.60 -0.36
C SER A 216 -15.37 -34.68 0.67
N LEU A 217 -15.11 -34.35 1.94
CA LEU A 217 -14.87 -35.36 2.99
C LEU A 217 -16.06 -36.32 3.19
N GLN A 218 -17.27 -35.87 2.87
CA GLN A 218 -18.48 -36.70 2.96
C GLN A 218 -18.73 -37.55 1.71
N PHE A 219 -18.24 -37.14 0.55
CA PHE A 219 -18.63 -37.73 -0.74
C PHE A 219 -17.49 -38.33 -1.57
N TRP A 220 -16.23 -38.19 -1.14
CA TRP A 220 -15.07 -38.60 -1.93
C TRP A 220 -15.02 -40.12 -2.21
N MET A 221 -15.51 -40.97 -1.30
CA MET A 221 -15.62 -42.43 -1.49
C MET A 221 -16.98 -42.90 -1.99
N MET A 222 -18.00 -42.04 -1.99
CA MET A 222 -19.38 -42.50 -2.12
C MET A 222 -19.88 -42.53 -3.57
N ASN A 223 -19.30 -41.74 -4.49
CA ASN A 223 -19.85 -41.65 -5.84
C ASN A 223 -18.86 -41.15 -6.91
N ASP A 224 -18.74 -41.91 -8.00
CA ASP A 224 -18.00 -41.54 -9.22
C ASP A 224 -18.50 -40.23 -9.86
N ILE A 225 -19.77 -39.87 -9.63
CA ILE A 225 -20.34 -38.59 -10.06
C ILE A 225 -19.57 -37.43 -9.45
N CYS A 226 -19.27 -37.48 -8.15
CA CYS A 226 -18.53 -36.42 -7.46
C CYS A 226 -17.08 -36.36 -7.97
N PHE A 227 -16.47 -37.51 -8.23
CA PHE A 227 -15.14 -37.59 -8.84
C PHE A 227 -15.09 -36.96 -10.24
N GLY A 228 -16.04 -37.31 -11.11
CA GLY A 228 -16.17 -36.77 -12.47
C GLY A 228 -16.52 -35.28 -12.47
N ALA A 229 -17.41 -34.84 -11.59
CA ALA A 229 -17.80 -33.45 -11.46
C ALA A 229 -16.60 -32.53 -11.14
N GLN A 230 -15.62 -33.01 -10.36
CA GLN A 230 -14.40 -32.24 -10.07
C GLN A 230 -13.58 -31.91 -11.32
N ARG A 231 -13.69 -32.69 -12.40
CA ARG A 231 -12.96 -32.42 -13.65
C ARG A 231 -13.57 -31.28 -14.47
N ILE A 232 -14.77 -30.85 -14.12
CA ILE A 232 -15.50 -29.76 -14.79
C ILE A 232 -15.70 -28.56 -13.86
N ARG A 233 -15.97 -28.80 -12.57
CA ARG A 233 -16.33 -27.79 -11.56
C ARG A 233 -15.43 -27.79 -10.32
N GLY A 234 -14.37 -28.59 -10.31
CA GLY A 234 -13.39 -28.61 -9.23
C GLY A 234 -12.26 -27.59 -9.43
N CYS A 235 -11.15 -27.77 -8.72
CA CYS A 235 -10.03 -26.82 -8.72
C CYS A 235 -9.15 -26.84 -9.98
N ASN A 236 -9.24 -27.89 -10.81
CA ASN A 236 -8.48 -27.99 -12.07
C ASN A 236 -9.36 -28.45 -13.25
N PRO A 237 -10.28 -27.59 -13.74
CA PRO A 237 -11.24 -27.95 -14.78
C PRO A 237 -10.68 -27.85 -16.21
N PHE A 238 -9.35 -27.78 -16.37
CA PHE A 238 -8.71 -27.50 -17.67
C PHE A 238 -8.18 -28.75 -18.39
N MET A 239 -8.20 -29.91 -17.74
CA MET A 239 -7.56 -31.13 -18.24
C MET A 239 -8.51 -32.04 -19.04
N ILE A 240 -9.82 -32.00 -18.75
CA ILE A 240 -10.78 -32.89 -19.42
C ILE A 240 -11.01 -32.43 -20.85
N ARG A 241 -10.96 -33.38 -21.79
CA ARG A 241 -11.24 -33.16 -23.20
C ARG A 241 -12.06 -34.30 -23.76
N LEU A 242 -12.87 -34.01 -24.77
CA LEU A 242 -13.61 -35.04 -25.49
C LEU A 242 -12.61 -35.99 -26.18
N CYS A 243 -12.69 -37.27 -25.82
CA CYS A 243 -11.89 -38.32 -26.45
C CYS A 243 -12.61 -38.80 -27.73
N GLN A 244 -12.05 -38.48 -28.90
CA GLN A 244 -12.59 -38.93 -30.19
C GLN A 244 -12.08 -40.31 -30.61
N GLN A 245 -10.90 -40.70 -30.11
CA GLN A 245 -10.28 -41.99 -30.35
C GLN A 245 -9.50 -42.42 -29.10
N LEU A 246 -9.69 -43.67 -28.67
CA LEU A 246 -8.96 -44.23 -27.54
C LEU A 246 -7.45 -44.29 -27.86
N PRO A 247 -6.57 -43.79 -26.98
CA PRO A 247 -5.13 -43.93 -27.14
C PRO A 247 -4.70 -45.41 -27.19
N GLU A 248 -3.66 -45.72 -27.96
CA GLU A 248 -3.07 -47.07 -28.01
C GLU A 248 -2.34 -47.46 -26.70
N ARG A 249 -2.04 -46.47 -25.85
CA ARG A 249 -1.48 -46.61 -24.51
C ARG A 249 -2.06 -45.57 -23.57
#